data_AF-A0A6N8HN79-F1
#
_entry.id   AF-A0A6N8HN79-F1
#
_cell.length_a   1.000
_cell.length_b   1.000
_cell.length_c   1.000
_cell.angle_alpha   90.00
_cell.angle_beta   90.00
_cell.angle_gamma   90.00
#
_symmetry.space_group_name_H-M   'P 1'
#
loop_
_entity.id
_entity.type
_entity.pdbx_description
1 polymer ?
#
loop_
_entity_poly.entity_id
_entity_poly.type
_entity_poly.pdbx_seq_one_letter_code
_entity_poly.pdbx_strand_id
1 'polypeptide(L)'
;MEENIKRTNPNSVIVKAESTITVDEPERIADKRVLVVEDGPTLTHGEMKLGAGTVAAERLGAKEIVDPRPFATGTLVDTLNKYQHIGNVVPAMGYGDQQLKDLEDTINNTDCDTVIIGTPIDLNRVISINKPTARVHYDLNELEGPNLDGILKDFINK
;
A
#
# COMPACT_ATOMS: atom_id res chain seq x y z
N MET A 1 -9.00 18.57 13.62
CA MET A 1 -7.69 18.74 12.96
C MET A 1 -7.44 20.20 12.56
N GLU A 2 -8.30 20.79 11.73
CA GLU A 2 -8.17 22.19 11.29
C GLU A 2 -8.08 23.20 12.44
N GLU A 3 -8.92 23.05 13.47
CA GLU A 3 -8.88 23.91 14.66
C GLU A 3 -7.52 23.87 15.38
N ASN A 4 -6.88 22.70 15.44
CA ASN A 4 -5.54 22.57 16.04
C ASN A 4 -4.50 23.31 15.20
N ILE A 5 -4.56 23.19 13.86
CA ILE A 5 -3.67 23.88 12.93
C ILE A 5 -3.85 25.41 13.07
N LYS A 6 -5.09 25.88 13.08
CA LYS A 6 -5.43 27.30 13.21
C LYS A 6 -5.08 27.88 14.57
N ARG A 7 -5.16 27.10 15.65
CA ARG A 7 -4.69 27.52 16.98
C ARG A 7 -3.18 27.78 17.01
N THR A 8 -2.40 27.01 16.27
CA THR A 8 -0.93 27.17 16.21
C THR A 8 -0.50 28.24 15.21
N ASN A 9 -1.13 28.32 14.04
CA ASN A 9 -0.89 29.36 13.04
C ASN A 9 -2.23 29.81 12.41
N PRO A 10 -2.82 30.91 12.91
CA PRO A 10 -4.09 31.42 12.40
C PRO A 10 -4.07 31.73 10.89
N ASN A 11 -2.90 32.14 10.37
CA ASN A 11 -2.70 32.55 8.98
C ASN A 11 -2.33 31.39 8.04
N SER A 12 -2.30 30.15 8.52
CA SER A 12 -2.00 28.98 7.69
C SER A 12 -3.01 28.82 6.55
N VAL A 13 -2.52 28.54 5.35
CA VAL A 13 -3.35 28.04 4.25
C VAL A 13 -3.50 26.53 4.46
N ILE A 14 -4.74 26.03 4.41
CA ILE A 14 -5.04 24.62 4.60
C ILE A 14 -5.58 24.09 3.28
N VAL A 15 -4.85 23.15 2.68
CA VAL A 15 -5.28 22.40 1.50
C VAL A 15 -5.85 21.08 1.98
N LYS A 16 -7.13 20.84 1.68
CA LYS A 16 -7.76 19.54 1.95
C LYS A 16 -7.51 18.64 0.75
N ALA A 17 -7.13 17.41 1.01
CA ALA A 17 -6.94 16.42 -0.03
C ALA A 17 -7.39 15.06 0.47
N GLU A 18 -7.77 14.21 -0.46
CA GLU A 18 -8.04 12.80 -0.23
C GLU A 18 -7.00 11.95 -0.96
N SER A 19 -6.75 10.75 -0.44
CA SER A 19 -5.97 9.73 -1.15
C SER A 19 -6.93 8.91 -2.01
N THR A 20 -6.90 9.16 -3.32
CA THR A 20 -7.73 8.43 -4.28
C THR A 20 -7.05 7.14 -4.65
N ILE A 21 -7.69 6.02 -4.38
CA ILE A 21 -7.19 4.68 -4.69
C ILE A 21 -7.78 4.22 -6.02
N THR A 22 -6.93 3.83 -6.96
CA THR A 22 -7.30 3.19 -8.22
C THR A 22 -6.61 1.83 -8.34
N VAL A 23 -7.19 0.92 -9.12
CA VAL A 23 -6.69 -0.44 -9.26
C VAL A 23 -6.68 -0.86 -10.72
N ASP A 24 -5.57 -1.41 -11.17
CA ASP A 24 -5.45 -2.02 -12.49
C ASP A 24 -6.17 -3.37 -12.51
N GLU A 25 -6.96 -3.63 -13.56
CA GLU A 25 -7.67 -4.90 -13.76
C GLU A 25 -8.50 -5.36 -12.54
N PRO A 26 -9.46 -4.54 -12.06
CA PRO A 26 -10.21 -4.79 -10.81
C PRO A 26 -10.98 -6.11 -10.80
N GLU A 27 -11.32 -6.64 -11.98
CA GLU A 27 -11.96 -7.96 -12.16
C GLU A 27 -11.10 -9.13 -11.65
N ARG A 28 -9.79 -8.93 -11.46
CA ARG A 28 -8.88 -9.92 -10.89
C ARG A 28 -9.03 -10.07 -9.37
N ILE A 29 -9.75 -9.16 -8.71
CA ILE A 29 -9.89 -9.13 -7.25
C ILE A 29 -11.25 -9.66 -6.79
N ALA A 30 -12.33 -9.29 -7.49
CA ALA A 30 -13.69 -9.65 -7.09
C ALA A 30 -13.89 -11.17 -6.99
N ASP A 31 -14.45 -11.64 -5.87
CA ASP A 31 -14.71 -13.06 -5.57
C ASP A 31 -13.45 -13.97 -5.59
N LYS A 32 -12.25 -13.39 -5.56
CA LYS A 32 -10.97 -14.12 -5.53
C LYS A 32 -10.35 -14.17 -4.14
N ARG A 33 -9.58 -15.23 -3.86
CA ARG A 33 -8.67 -15.30 -2.72
C ARG A 33 -7.41 -14.54 -3.09
N VAL A 34 -7.13 -13.43 -2.40
CA VAL A 34 -6.04 -12.53 -2.77
C VAL A 34 -4.92 -12.53 -1.73
N LEU A 35 -3.68 -12.49 -2.20
CA LEU A 35 -2.53 -12.12 -1.39
C LEU A 35 -2.27 -10.63 -1.55
N VAL A 36 -2.13 -9.90 -0.44
CA VAL A 36 -1.86 -8.46 -0.49
C VAL A 36 -0.41 -8.20 -0.09
N VAL A 37 0.32 -7.48 -0.93
CA VAL A 37 1.68 -7.01 -0.64
C VAL A 37 1.64 -5.49 -0.48
N GLU A 38 2.13 -4.97 0.64
CA GLU A 38 2.03 -3.55 1.00
C GLU A 38 3.42 -2.94 1.28
N ASP A 39 3.47 -1.62 1.36
CA ASP A 39 4.65 -0.88 1.78
C ASP A 39 5.11 -1.28 3.20
N GLY A 40 6.33 -1.83 3.30
CA GLY A 40 6.90 -2.33 4.54
C GLY A 40 7.01 -1.28 5.66
N PRO A 41 7.59 -0.09 5.43
CA PRO A 41 7.68 0.99 6.43
C PRO A 41 6.33 1.38 7.03
N THR A 42 5.28 1.47 6.20
CA THR A 42 3.90 1.77 6.63
C THR A 42 3.38 0.73 7.63
N LEU A 43 3.57 -0.55 7.31
CA LEU A 43 3.11 -1.64 8.17
C LEU A 43 3.97 -1.86 9.42
N THR A 44 5.26 -1.52 9.37
CA THR A 44 6.20 -1.81 10.45
C THR A 44 6.33 -0.65 11.43
N HIS A 45 6.91 0.45 10.98
CA HIS A 45 7.23 1.61 11.82
C HIS A 45 6.10 2.64 11.86
N GLY A 46 5.22 2.64 10.85
CA GLY A 46 3.99 3.42 10.83
C GLY A 46 2.87 2.83 11.68
N GLU A 47 3.06 1.63 12.24
CA GLU A 47 2.11 0.89 13.09
C GLU A 47 0.73 0.66 12.45
N MET A 48 0.64 0.80 11.12
CA MET A 48 -0.58 0.51 10.39
C MET A 48 -0.75 -1.00 10.26
N LYS A 49 -1.97 -1.48 10.49
CA LYS A 49 -2.29 -2.92 10.37
C LYS A 49 -2.56 -3.34 8.92
N LEU A 50 -3.01 -2.38 8.11
CA LEU A 50 -3.56 -2.55 6.76
C LEU A 50 -3.10 -1.38 5.88
N GLY A 51 -2.96 -1.61 4.58
CA GLY A 51 -2.54 -0.60 3.61
C GLY A 51 -3.53 -0.42 2.45
N ALA A 52 -3.06 0.21 1.38
CA ALA A 52 -3.90 0.56 0.23
C ALA A 52 -4.40 -0.70 -0.52
N GLY A 53 -3.58 -1.75 -0.60
CA GLY A 53 -3.95 -3.03 -1.17
C GLY A 53 -5.09 -3.73 -0.42
N THR A 54 -5.08 -3.64 0.92
CA THR A 54 -6.17 -4.19 1.74
C THR A 54 -7.46 -3.43 1.51
N VAL A 55 -7.41 -2.09 1.49
CA VAL A 55 -8.57 -1.25 1.22
C VAL A 55 -9.14 -1.55 -0.17
N ALA A 56 -8.28 -1.77 -1.17
CA ALA A 56 -8.69 -2.18 -2.51
C ALA A 56 -9.38 -3.56 -2.52
N ALA A 57 -8.81 -4.55 -1.82
CA ALA A 57 -9.40 -5.89 -1.71
C ALA A 57 -10.81 -5.85 -1.11
N GLU A 58 -11.00 -5.08 -0.03
CA GLU A 58 -12.30 -4.93 0.63
C GLU A 58 -13.32 -4.21 -0.26
N ARG A 59 -12.92 -3.09 -0.89
CA ARG A 59 -13.81 -2.29 -1.75
C ARG A 59 -14.28 -3.05 -2.98
N LEU A 60 -13.43 -3.91 -3.54
CA LEU A 60 -13.71 -4.68 -4.75
C LEU A 60 -14.33 -6.05 -4.47
N GLY A 61 -14.57 -6.38 -3.19
CA GLY A 61 -15.25 -7.62 -2.82
C GLY A 61 -14.41 -8.87 -3.03
N ALA A 62 -13.12 -8.83 -2.64
CA ALA A 62 -12.31 -10.04 -2.56
C ALA A 62 -12.98 -11.07 -1.65
N LYS A 63 -12.91 -12.35 -2.03
CA LYS A 63 -13.51 -13.45 -1.26
C LYS A 63 -12.78 -13.68 0.06
N GLU A 64 -11.47 -13.50 0.05
CA GLU A 64 -10.59 -13.74 1.21
C GLU A 64 -9.28 -12.98 1.00
N ILE A 65 -8.74 -12.39 2.06
CA ILE A 65 -7.34 -11.94 2.11
C ILE A 65 -6.53 -13.04 2.80
N VAL A 66 -5.69 -13.73 2.03
CA VAL A 66 -4.93 -14.92 2.46
C VAL A 66 -3.84 -14.52 3.45
N ASP A 67 -3.76 -15.22 4.59
CA ASP A 67 -2.67 -15.05 5.55
C ASP A 67 -1.35 -15.55 4.95
N PRO A 68 -0.31 -14.70 4.81
CA PRO A 68 0.96 -15.11 4.23
C PRO A 68 1.83 -15.94 5.18
N ARG A 69 1.56 -15.96 6.49
CA ARG A 69 2.44 -16.58 7.50
C ARG A 69 2.80 -18.04 7.21
N PRO A 70 1.88 -18.92 6.76
CA PRO A 70 2.22 -20.30 6.44
C PRO A 70 3.17 -20.46 5.24
N PHE A 71 3.30 -19.42 4.41
CA PHE A 71 4.04 -19.44 3.15
C PHE A 71 5.29 -18.53 3.17
N ALA A 72 5.46 -17.74 4.23
CA ALA A 72 6.58 -16.84 4.39
C ALA A 72 7.91 -17.60 4.43
N THR A 73 8.91 -17.07 3.73
CA THR A 73 10.25 -17.65 3.65
C THR A 73 11.33 -16.66 4.09
N GLY A 74 12.44 -17.16 4.60
CA GLY A 74 13.62 -16.37 4.93
C GLY A 74 13.32 -15.22 5.91
N THR A 75 13.80 -14.03 5.58
CA THR A 75 13.70 -12.83 6.42
C THR A 75 12.27 -12.32 6.62
N LEU A 76 11.31 -12.73 5.78
CA LEU A 76 9.90 -12.38 5.96
C LEU A 76 9.26 -13.12 7.14
N VAL A 77 9.72 -14.33 7.47
CA VAL A 77 9.29 -15.06 8.68
C VAL A 77 9.63 -14.25 9.92
N ASP A 78 10.88 -13.79 10.00
CA ASP A 78 11.35 -12.97 11.12
C ASP A 78 10.61 -11.64 11.20
N THR A 79 10.30 -11.02 10.06
CA THR A 79 9.54 -9.77 9.99
C THR A 79 8.13 -9.94 10.54
N LEU A 80 7.38 -10.93 10.05
CA LEU A 80 6.02 -11.21 10.51
C LEU A 80 6.00 -11.64 11.98
N ASN A 81 7.06 -12.32 12.45
CA ASN A 81 7.23 -12.66 13.86
C ASN A 81 7.54 -11.45 14.75
N LYS A 82 8.33 -10.50 14.25
CA LYS A 82 8.70 -9.28 14.98
C LYS A 82 7.52 -8.31 15.08
N TYR A 83 6.76 -8.16 13.99
CA TYR A 83 5.67 -7.19 13.87
C TYR A 83 4.31 -7.91 13.90
N GLN A 84 3.94 -8.42 15.08
CA GLN A 84 2.73 -9.22 15.29
C GLN A 84 1.41 -8.49 15.00
N HIS A 85 1.43 -7.15 14.93
CA HIS A 85 0.25 -6.34 14.62
C HIS A 85 -0.11 -6.33 13.13
N ILE A 86 0.80 -6.77 12.26
CA ILE A 86 0.56 -6.86 10.82
C ILE A 86 -0.55 -7.88 10.55
N GLY A 87 -1.55 -7.50 9.76
CA GLY A 87 -2.67 -8.37 9.38
C GLY A 87 -2.29 -9.47 8.39
N ASN A 88 -3.24 -9.86 7.55
CA ASN A 88 -3.05 -10.84 6.48
C ASN A 88 -2.41 -10.18 5.25
N VAL A 89 -1.23 -9.57 5.43
CA VAL A 89 -0.53 -8.81 4.38
C VAL A 89 0.97 -9.09 4.44
N VAL A 90 1.62 -9.07 3.27
CA VAL A 90 3.07 -9.20 3.16
C VAL A 90 3.70 -7.81 3.18
N PRO A 91 4.54 -7.47 4.17
CA PRO A 91 5.29 -6.24 4.14
C PRO A 91 6.45 -6.35 3.13
N ALA A 92 6.48 -5.49 2.10
CA ALA A 92 7.62 -5.40 1.20
C ALA A 92 8.80 -4.72 1.93
N MET A 93 9.70 -5.56 2.46
CA MET A 93 10.82 -5.13 3.29
C MET A 93 12.09 -4.94 2.47
N GLY A 94 12.42 -3.69 2.12
CA GLY A 94 13.65 -3.40 1.38
C GLY A 94 13.75 -4.14 0.05
N TYR A 95 14.83 -3.90 -0.69
CA TYR A 95 15.04 -4.48 -2.03
C TYR A 95 16.46 -5.00 -2.23
N GLY A 96 17.10 -5.49 -1.15
CA GLY A 96 18.34 -6.25 -1.28
C GLY A 96 18.08 -7.61 -1.92
N ASP A 97 19.08 -8.21 -2.58
CA ASP A 97 18.93 -9.45 -3.35
C ASP A 97 18.24 -10.58 -2.57
N GLN A 98 18.62 -10.79 -1.31
CA GLN A 98 18.00 -11.81 -0.46
C GLN A 98 16.54 -11.47 -0.12
N GLN A 99 16.23 -10.20 0.14
CA GLN A 99 14.87 -9.77 0.48
C GLN A 99 13.94 -9.86 -0.72
N LEU A 100 14.42 -9.50 -1.91
CA LEU A 100 13.71 -9.68 -3.18
C LEU A 100 13.40 -11.15 -3.42
N LYS A 101 14.40 -12.03 -3.23
CA LYS A 101 14.22 -13.47 -3.39
C LYS A 101 13.24 -14.05 -2.37
N ASP A 102 13.34 -13.67 -1.10
CA ASP A 102 12.41 -14.10 -0.05
C ASP A 102 10.97 -13.64 -0.34
N LEU A 103 10.81 -12.41 -0.86
CA LEU A 103 9.53 -11.85 -1.28
C LEU A 103 8.94 -12.62 -2.47
N GLU A 104 9.75 -12.87 -3.50
CA GLU A 104 9.37 -13.67 -4.68
C GLU A 104 8.94 -15.08 -4.27
N ASP A 105 9.76 -15.78 -3.48
CA ASP A 105 9.50 -17.14 -3.01
C ASP A 105 8.22 -17.18 -2.15
N THR A 106 8.02 -16.21 -1.25
CA THR A 106 6.80 -16.12 -0.42
C THR A 106 5.55 -15.91 -1.28
N ILE A 107 5.58 -14.97 -2.23
CA ILE A 107 4.45 -14.70 -3.12
C ILE A 107 4.13 -15.92 -3.97
N ASN A 108 5.16 -16.55 -4.56
CA ASN A 108 5.00 -17.69 -5.45
C ASN A 108 4.55 -18.97 -4.73
N ASN A 109 4.90 -19.15 -3.44
CA ASN A 109 4.44 -20.26 -2.62
C ASN A 109 3.04 -20.07 -2.02
N THR A 110 2.58 -18.82 -1.89
CA THR A 110 1.27 -18.53 -1.29
C THR A 110 0.12 -19.07 -2.13
N ASP A 111 -0.75 -19.88 -1.52
CA ASP A 111 -1.97 -20.39 -2.15
C ASP A 111 -3.05 -19.30 -2.25
N CYS A 112 -3.06 -18.58 -3.37
CA CYS A 112 -4.01 -17.52 -3.70
C CYS A 112 -4.28 -17.47 -5.21
N ASP A 113 -5.40 -16.86 -5.59
CA ASP A 113 -5.81 -16.71 -6.99
C ASP A 113 -5.13 -15.51 -7.67
N THR A 114 -4.84 -14.45 -6.92
CA THR A 114 -4.29 -13.18 -7.43
C THR A 114 -3.49 -12.45 -6.36
N VAL A 115 -2.47 -11.70 -6.78
CA VAL A 115 -1.63 -10.89 -5.90
C VAL A 115 -1.95 -9.40 -6.11
N ILE A 116 -2.31 -8.72 -5.04
CA ILE A 116 -2.51 -7.27 -5.03
C ILE A 116 -1.19 -6.60 -4.67
N ILE A 117 -0.69 -5.74 -5.55
CA ILE A 117 0.53 -4.95 -5.34
C ILE A 117 0.12 -3.57 -4.83
N GLY A 118 0.18 -3.38 -3.51
CA GLY A 118 -0.07 -2.13 -2.80
C GLY A 118 1.19 -1.30 -2.53
N THR A 119 2.33 -1.65 -3.12
CA THR A 119 3.59 -0.93 -2.98
C THR A 119 3.68 0.26 -3.95
N PRO A 120 4.42 1.34 -3.61
CA PRO A 120 4.61 2.47 -4.53
C PRO A 120 5.26 2.05 -5.87
N ILE A 121 6.21 1.10 -5.82
CA ILE A 121 6.83 0.55 -7.03
C ILE A 121 6.01 -0.61 -7.59
N ASP A 122 6.14 -0.87 -8.89
CA ASP A 122 5.62 -2.09 -9.50
C ASP A 122 6.59 -3.26 -9.22
N LEU A 123 6.16 -4.23 -8.41
CA LEU A 123 6.97 -5.39 -8.04
C LEU A 123 7.31 -6.29 -9.24
N ASN A 124 6.50 -6.31 -10.30
CA ASN A 124 6.81 -7.09 -11.50
C ASN A 124 8.10 -6.64 -12.20
N ARG A 125 8.61 -5.45 -11.86
CA ARG A 125 9.87 -4.92 -12.41
C ARG A 125 11.11 -5.42 -11.67
N VAL A 126 10.95 -6.01 -10.49
CA VAL A 126 12.05 -6.40 -9.60
C VAL A 126 12.02 -7.86 -9.19
N ILE A 127 10.86 -8.53 -9.29
CA ILE A 127 10.68 -9.96 -9.02
C ILE A 127 9.75 -10.60 -10.05
N SER A 128 9.85 -11.91 -10.20
CA SER A 128 9.02 -12.74 -11.09
C SER A 128 7.83 -13.35 -10.33
N ILE A 129 6.66 -12.74 -10.48
CA ILE A 129 5.42 -13.24 -9.88
C ILE A 129 4.73 -14.19 -10.87
N ASN A 130 4.52 -15.43 -10.48
CA ASN A 130 3.93 -16.47 -11.34
C ASN A 130 2.40 -16.55 -11.29
N LYS A 131 1.75 -15.54 -10.69
CA LYS A 131 0.30 -15.43 -10.52
C LYS A 131 -0.22 -14.15 -11.17
N PRO A 132 -1.52 -14.07 -11.51
CA PRO A 132 -2.13 -12.80 -11.89
C PRO A 132 -1.89 -11.73 -10.82
N THR A 133 -1.55 -10.52 -11.26
CA THR A 133 -1.36 -9.37 -10.38
C THR A 133 -2.40 -8.29 -10.68
N ALA A 134 -2.75 -7.52 -9.66
CA ALA A 134 -3.52 -6.28 -9.77
C ALA A 134 -2.78 -5.21 -8.98
N ARG A 135 -2.44 -4.09 -9.63
CA ARG A 135 -1.66 -3.03 -8.99
C ARG A 135 -2.59 -1.96 -8.46
N VAL A 136 -2.33 -1.53 -7.23
CA VAL A 136 -3.02 -0.43 -6.59
C VAL A 136 -2.19 0.82 -6.75
N HIS A 137 -2.81 1.88 -7.25
CA HIS A 137 -2.23 3.22 -7.27
C HIS A 137 -2.99 4.09 -6.27
N TYR A 138 -2.29 5.05 -5.71
CA TYR A 138 -2.87 6.05 -4.85
C TYR A 138 -2.30 7.41 -5.22
N ASP A 139 -3.21 8.34 -5.48
CA ASP A 139 -2.87 9.71 -5.86
C ASP A 139 -3.47 10.70 -4.87
N LEU A 140 -2.75 11.80 -4.66
CA LEU A 140 -3.26 12.94 -3.92
C LEU A 140 -4.29 13.66 -4.79
N ASN A 141 -5.54 13.67 -4.35
CA ASN A 141 -6.60 14.45 -4.97
C ASN A 141 -6.93 15.64 -4.08
N GLU A 142 -6.58 16.86 -4.51
CA GLU A 142 -6.90 18.08 -3.79
C GLU A 142 -8.41 18.36 -3.91
N LEU A 143 -9.07 18.54 -2.76
CA LEU A 143 -10.49 18.85 -2.67
C LEU A 143 -10.72 20.36 -2.87
N GLU A 144 -11.97 20.81 -2.74
CA GLU A 144 -12.34 22.22 -2.87
C GLU A 144 -11.52 23.14 -1.93
N GLY A 145 -10.90 24.17 -2.51
CA GLY A 145 -10.04 25.13 -1.82
C GLY A 145 -8.89 25.65 -2.70
N PRO A 146 -7.94 26.44 -2.15
CA PRO A 146 -6.70 26.73 -2.85
C PRO A 146 -5.91 25.44 -3.04
N ASN A 147 -5.41 25.19 -4.24
CA ASN A 147 -4.54 24.06 -4.55
C ASN A 147 -3.06 24.46 -4.47
N LEU A 148 -2.18 23.47 -4.36
CA LEU A 148 -0.74 23.71 -4.22
C LEU A 148 -0.18 24.49 -5.41
N ASP A 149 -0.61 24.18 -6.64
CA ASP A 149 -0.18 24.87 -7.85
C ASP A 149 -0.50 26.38 -7.79
N GLY A 150 -1.71 26.75 -7.37
CA GLY A 150 -2.12 28.14 -7.20
C GLY A 150 -1.31 28.86 -6.11
N ILE A 151 -1.10 28.20 -4.97
CA ILE A 151 -0.29 28.74 -3.88
C ILE A 151 1.15 28.99 -4.34
N LEU A 152 1.74 28.06 -5.08
CA LEU A 152 3.09 28.20 -5.61
C LEU A 152 3.19 29.32 -6.65
N LYS A 153 2.21 29.46 -7.53
CA LYS A 153 2.14 30.57 -8.49
C LYS A 153 2.08 31.92 -7.79
N ASP A 154 1.23 32.07 -6.78
CA ASP A 154 1.12 33.31 -5.99
C ASP A 154 2.39 33.62 -5.21
N PHE A 155 3.10 32.59 -4.76
CA PHE A 155 4.38 32.75 -4.06
C PHE A 155 5.51 33.20 -5.00
N ILE A 156 5.60 32.61 -6.20
CA ILE A 156 6.66 32.91 -7.17
C ILE A 156 6.44 34.27 -7.85
N ASN A 157 5.19 34.69 -8.04
CA ASN A 157 4.85 35.96 -8.69
C ASN A 157 4.91 37.18 -7.74
N LYS A 158 5.35 36.99 -6.48
CA LYS A 158 5.63 38.06 -5.52
C LYS A 158 7.11 38.44 -5.54
#